data_AF-A0A6I5WWC4-F1
#
_entry.id   AF-A0A6I5WWC4-F1
#
_cell.length_a   1.000
_cell.length_b   1.000
_cell.length_c   1.000
_cell.angle_alpha   90.00
_cell.angle_beta   90.00
_cell.angle_gamma   90.00
#
_symmetry.space_group_name_H-M   'P 1'
#
loop_
_entity.id
_entity.type
_entity.pdbx_description
1 polymer ?
#
loop_
_entity_poly.entity_id
_entity_poly.type
_entity_poly.pdbx_seq_one_letter_code
_entity_poly.pdbx_strand_id
1 'polypeptide(L)'
;MTNQATTTRRSKWNSALATYTDLSQKLAQAQGPEAEALERAVAAQQDELLDLSSPTLAAVRIKLEVLWEAELDGFDQASEEKRLILEDLSDLGAELGELLV
;
A
#
# COMPACT_ATOMS: atom_id res chain seq x y z
N MET A 1 2.41 -25.26 -13.58
CA MET A 1 3.15 -24.00 -13.86
C MET A 1 2.67 -22.79 -13.03
N THR A 2 1.64 -22.94 -12.18
CA THR A 2 1.01 -21.86 -11.38
C THR A 2 1.84 -21.36 -10.19
N ASN A 3 2.75 -22.17 -9.65
CA ASN A 3 3.51 -21.80 -8.45
C ASN A 3 4.57 -20.72 -8.72
N GLN A 4 5.35 -20.83 -9.82
CA GLN A 4 6.40 -19.84 -10.12
C GLN A 4 5.82 -18.45 -10.43
N ALA A 5 4.76 -18.36 -11.23
CA ALA A 5 4.13 -17.08 -11.57
C ALA A 5 3.60 -16.35 -10.31
N THR A 6 3.02 -17.12 -9.37
CA THR A 6 2.51 -16.58 -8.09
C THR A 6 3.65 -16.11 -7.19
N THR A 7 4.74 -16.87 -7.09
CA THR A 7 5.95 -16.48 -6.35
C THR A 7 6.62 -15.25 -6.93
N THR A 8 6.76 -15.16 -8.26
CA THR A 8 7.34 -13.98 -8.93
C THR A 8 6.48 -12.73 -8.72
N ARG A 9 5.14 -12.86 -8.81
CA ARG A 9 4.22 -11.74 -8.53
C ARG A 9 4.40 -11.22 -7.09
N ARG A 10 4.37 -12.13 -6.11
CA ARG A 10 4.53 -11.77 -4.70
C ARG A 10 5.88 -11.11 -4.43
N SER A 11 6.96 -11.63 -5.02
CA SER A 11 8.29 -11.05 -4.88
C SER A 11 8.35 -9.62 -5.43
N LYS A 12 7.81 -9.38 -6.63
CA LYS A 12 7.78 -8.04 -7.23
C LYS A 12 7.00 -7.04 -6.36
N TRP A 13 5.82 -7.43 -5.91
CA TRP A 13 4.99 -6.58 -5.05
C TRP A 13 5.70 -6.26 -3.72
N ASN A 14 6.30 -7.26 -3.07
CA ASN A 14 7.04 -7.04 -1.82
C ASN A 14 8.24 -6.11 -2.02
N SER A 15 8.96 -6.23 -3.14
CA SER A 15 10.08 -5.34 -3.46
C SER A 15 9.62 -3.91 -3.69
N ALA A 16 8.55 -3.70 -4.47
CA ALA A 16 7.99 -2.38 -4.70
C ALA A 16 7.48 -1.73 -3.39
N LEU A 17 6.79 -2.49 -2.54
CA LEU A 17 6.35 -2.00 -1.24
C LEU A 17 7.55 -1.62 -0.34
N ALA A 18 8.58 -2.45 -0.28
CA ALA A 18 9.75 -2.16 0.53
C ALA A 18 10.46 -0.87 0.07
N THR A 19 10.59 -0.67 -1.24
CA THR A 19 11.13 0.58 -1.79
C THR A 19 10.24 1.76 -1.47
N TYR A 20 8.91 1.61 -1.60
CA TYR A 20 7.95 2.67 -1.24
C TYR A 20 8.12 3.09 0.23
N THR A 21 8.08 2.13 1.15
CA THR A 21 8.20 2.41 2.59
C THR A 21 9.53 3.07 2.95
N ASP A 22 10.64 2.62 2.35
CA ASP A 22 11.97 3.22 2.56
C ASP A 22 12.02 4.68 2.06
N LEU A 23 11.47 4.95 0.87
CA LEU A 23 11.40 6.30 0.32
C LEU A 23 10.51 7.23 1.15
N SER A 24 9.32 6.77 1.57
CA SER A 24 8.42 7.55 2.42
C SER A 24 9.03 7.84 3.78
N GLN A 25 9.75 6.89 4.37
CA GLN A 25 10.46 7.09 5.64
C GLN A 25 11.61 8.11 5.51
N LYS A 26 12.33 8.09 4.39
CA LYS A 26 13.38 9.09 4.09
C LYS A 26 12.77 10.47 3.87
N LEU A 27 11.67 10.55 3.12
CA LEU A 27 10.96 11.81 2.87
C LEU A 27 10.49 12.46 4.17
N ALA A 28 9.92 11.67 5.10
CA ALA A 28 9.48 12.16 6.41
C ALA A 28 10.61 12.80 7.25
N GLN A 29 11.87 12.50 6.95
CA GLN A 29 13.06 13.04 7.62
C GLN A 29 13.81 14.08 6.79
N ALA A 30 13.46 14.24 5.52
CA ALA A 30 14.17 15.09 4.58
C ALA A 30 13.85 16.58 4.82
N GLN A 31 14.82 17.45 4.52
CA GLN A 31 14.65 18.90 4.57
C GLN A 31 15.32 19.55 3.37
N GLY A 32 14.72 20.63 2.88
CA GLY A 32 15.28 21.41 1.77
C GLY A 32 15.23 20.67 0.42
N PRO A 33 16.18 20.89 -0.48
CA PRO A 33 16.10 20.42 -1.88
C PRO A 33 16.05 18.90 -2.07
N GLU A 34 16.49 18.13 -1.07
CA GLU A 34 16.42 16.67 -1.09
C GLU A 34 14.96 16.15 -0.97
N ALA A 35 14.09 16.91 -0.28
CA ALA A 35 12.69 16.55 -0.12
C ALA A 35 11.96 16.49 -1.47
N GLU A 36 12.15 17.48 -2.36
CA GLU A 36 11.52 17.50 -3.69
C GLU A 36 11.95 16.32 -4.58
N ALA A 37 13.19 15.85 -4.43
CA ALA A 37 13.66 14.66 -5.16
C ALA A 37 13.02 13.39 -4.61
N LEU A 38 12.89 13.29 -3.28
CA LEU A 38 12.25 12.17 -2.60
C LEU A 38 10.73 12.13 -2.85
N GLU A 39 10.03 13.26 -2.84
CA GLU A 39 8.60 13.34 -3.19
C GLU A 39 8.32 12.75 -4.58
N ARG A 40 9.14 13.13 -5.58
CA ARG A 40 9.03 12.58 -6.93
C ARG A 40 9.33 11.09 -6.99
N ALA A 41 10.31 10.63 -6.21
CA ALA A 41 10.64 9.20 -6.13
C ALA A 41 9.52 8.40 -5.45
N VAL A 42 8.93 8.92 -4.38
CA VAL A 42 7.76 8.33 -3.69
C VAL A 42 6.58 8.22 -4.65
N ALA A 43 6.25 9.31 -5.37
CA ALA A 43 5.15 9.31 -6.33
C ALA A 43 5.35 8.28 -7.45
N ALA A 44 6.56 8.20 -8.02
CA ALA A 44 6.86 7.19 -9.05
C ALA A 44 6.77 5.75 -8.50
N GLN A 45 7.21 5.54 -7.26
CA GLN A 45 7.14 4.24 -6.61
C GLN A 45 5.70 3.85 -6.22
N GLN A 46 4.88 4.83 -5.85
CA GLN A 46 3.44 4.68 -5.61
C GLN A 46 2.74 4.21 -6.90
N ASP A 47 3.01 4.85 -8.03
CA ASP A 47 2.45 4.44 -9.33
C ASP A 47 2.82 2.98 -9.66
N GLU A 48 4.11 2.60 -9.50
CA GLU A 48 4.55 1.21 -9.72
C GLU A 48 3.81 0.24 -8.79
N LEU A 49 3.68 0.59 -7.50
CA LEU A 49 2.98 -0.25 -6.54
C LEU A 49 1.50 -0.42 -6.92
N LEU A 50 0.85 0.65 -7.36
CA LEU A 50 -0.55 0.65 -7.79
C LEU A 50 -0.77 -0.14 -9.08
N ASP A 51 0.22 -0.23 -9.97
CA ASP A 51 0.16 -1.06 -11.18
C ASP A 51 0.33 -2.57 -10.92
N LEU A 52 1.05 -2.97 -9.86
CA LEU A 52 1.34 -4.37 -9.58
C LEU A 52 0.16 -5.11 -8.95
N SER A 53 -0.33 -6.21 -9.51
CA SER A 53 -1.44 -6.97 -8.90
C SER A 53 -1.16 -7.40 -7.45
N SER A 54 -2.07 -7.06 -6.52
CA SER A 54 -1.95 -7.39 -5.10
C SER A 54 -1.93 -8.91 -4.86
N PRO A 55 -0.92 -9.46 -4.16
CA PRO A 55 -0.81 -10.89 -3.95
C PRO A 55 -1.71 -11.46 -2.85
N THR A 56 -2.25 -10.61 -1.96
CA THR A 56 -3.08 -10.96 -0.80
C THR A 56 -4.11 -9.87 -0.54
N LEU A 57 -5.12 -10.13 0.32
CA LEU A 57 -6.05 -9.10 0.79
C LEU A 57 -5.34 -7.99 1.57
N ALA A 58 -4.38 -8.32 2.43
CA ALA A 58 -3.55 -7.33 3.11
C ALA A 58 -2.82 -6.40 2.12
N ALA A 59 -2.36 -6.93 0.98
CA ALA A 59 -1.77 -6.14 -0.08
C ALA A 59 -2.78 -5.27 -0.85
N VAL A 60 -4.06 -5.65 -0.90
CA VAL A 60 -5.13 -4.78 -1.42
C VAL A 60 -5.38 -3.62 -0.45
N ARG A 61 -5.48 -3.91 0.85
CA ARG A 61 -5.62 -2.89 1.91
C ARG A 61 -4.51 -1.85 1.84
N ILE A 62 -3.25 -2.28 1.77
CA ILE A 62 -2.09 -1.36 1.66
C ILE A 62 -2.17 -0.48 0.40
N LYS A 63 -2.62 -1.02 -0.74
CA LYS A 63 -2.81 -0.20 -1.94
C LYS A 63 -3.87 0.88 -1.76
N LEU A 64 -4.97 0.55 -1.08
CA LEU A 64 -6.04 1.50 -0.82
C LEU A 64 -5.58 2.58 0.16
N GLU A 65 -4.81 2.21 1.19
CA GLU A 65 -4.16 3.17 2.09
C GLU A 65 -3.26 4.15 1.33
N VAL A 66 -2.45 3.65 0.40
CA VAL A 66 -1.58 4.48 -0.46
C VAL A 66 -2.41 5.34 -1.42
N LEU A 67 -3.45 4.79 -2.04
CA LEU A 67 -4.31 5.52 -2.98
C LEU A 67 -5.07 6.67 -2.30
N TRP A 68 -5.50 6.46 -1.06
CA TRP A 68 -6.32 7.41 -0.30
C TRP A 68 -5.54 8.22 0.73
N GLU A 69 -4.20 8.17 0.74
CA GLU A 69 -3.37 8.77 1.80
C GLU A 69 -3.78 10.23 2.13
N ALA A 70 -3.96 11.07 1.11
CA ALA A 70 -4.38 12.47 1.28
C ALA A 70 -5.88 12.66 1.62
N GLU A 71 -6.69 11.63 1.48
CA GLU A 71 -8.14 11.64 1.61
C GLU A 71 -8.64 10.93 2.86
N LEU A 72 -7.78 10.21 3.58
CA LEU A 72 -8.15 9.44 4.78
C LEU A 72 -8.31 10.31 6.02
N ASP A 73 -7.65 11.46 6.10
CA ASP A 73 -7.69 12.34 7.28
C ASP A 73 -8.85 13.35 7.26
N GLY A 74 -9.70 13.32 6.23
CA GLY A 74 -10.86 14.20 6.13
C GLY A 74 -11.93 13.89 7.18
N PHE A 75 -12.73 14.92 7.50
CA PHE A 75 -13.91 14.85 8.38
C PHE A 75 -15.22 14.73 7.61
N ASP A 76 -15.15 14.57 6.29
CA ASP A 76 -16.35 14.37 5.46
C ASP A 76 -16.76 12.89 5.43
N GLN A 77 -17.99 12.67 4.93
CA GLN A 77 -18.56 11.33 4.81
C GLN A 77 -17.71 10.43 3.90
N ALA A 78 -17.11 10.96 2.83
CA ALA A 78 -16.32 10.16 1.90
C ALA A 78 -15.04 9.61 2.57
N SER A 79 -14.43 10.38 3.46
CA SER A 79 -13.26 9.97 4.25
C SER A 79 -13.64 8.90 5.27
N GLU A 80 -14.81 9.04 5.90
CA GLU A 80 -15.36 8.03 6.81
C GLU A 80 -15.65 6.70 6.10
N GLU A 81 -16.31 6.73 4.94
CA GLU A 81 -16.60 5.55 4.12
C GLU A 81 -15.32 4.80 3.71
N LYS A 82 -14.26 5.52 3.33
CA LYS A 82 -12.94 4.91 3.02
C LYS A 82 -12.33 4.22 4.23
N ARG A 83 -12.39 4.84 5.41
CA ARG A 83 -11.90 4.23 6.66
C ARG A 83 -12.68 2.96 7.01
N LEU A 84 -14.00 2.97 6.86
CA LEU A 84 -14.84 1.78 7.06
C LEU A 84 -14.46 0.65 6.09
N ILE A 85 -14.22 0.94 4.81
CA ILE A 85 -13.77 -0.08 3.84
C ILE A 85 -12.42 -0.70 4.27
N LEU A 86 -11.49 0.10 4.78
CA LEU A 86 -10.20 -0.41 5.27
C LEU A 86 -10.34 -1.25 6.55
N GLU A 87 -11.28 -0.90 7.44
CA GLU A 87 -11.65 -1.68 8.62
C GLU A 87 -12.22 -3.04 8.21
N ASP A 88 -13.25 -3.05 7.35
CA ASP A 88 -13.87 -4.28 6.83
C ASP A 88 -12.84 -5.23 6.18
N LEU A 89 -11.90 -4.68 5.40
CA LEU A 89 -10.83 -5.47 4.78
C LEU A 89 -9.84 -6.05 5.80
N SER A 90 -9.64 -5.36 6.93
CA SER A 90 -8.79 -5.85 8.03
C SER A 90 -9.46 -7.01 8.73
N ASP A 91 -10.76 -6.87 9.04
CA ASP A 91 -11.56 -7.89 9.71
C ASP A 91 -11.67 -9.16 8.86
N LEU A 92 -11.99 -9.02 7.57
CA LEU A 92 -12.01 -10.14 6.62
C LEU A 92 -10.65 -10.85 6.53
N GLY A 93 -9.55 -10.09 6.60
CA GLY A 93 -8.20 -10.65 6.63
C GLY A 93 -7.94 -11.49 7.88
N ALA A 94 -8.42 -11.04 9.03
CA ALA A 94 -8.30 -11.75 10.30
C ALA A 94 -9.16 -13.03 10.31
N GLU A 95 -10.43 -12.95 9.89
CA GLU A 95 -11.34 -14.10 9.82
C GLU A 95 -10.82 -15.20 8.88
N LEU A 96 -10.29 -14.83 7.71
CA LEU A 96 -9.68 -15.79 6.79
C LEU A 96 -8.40 -16.42 7.35
N GLY A 97 -7.67 -15.69 8.20
CA GLY A 97 -6.52 -16.22 8.93
C GLY A 97 -6.93 -17.29 9.93
N GLU A 98 -8.04 -17.09 10.64
CA GLU A 98 -8.58 -18.05 11.62
C GLU A 98 -9.16 -19.31 10.96
N LEU A 99 -9.81 -19.19 9.80
CA LEU A 99 -10.40 -20.32 9.07
C LEU A 99 -9.40 -21.29 8.43
N LEU A 100 -8.14 -20.87 8.28
CA LEU A 100 -7.08 -21.63 7.61
C LEU A 100 -6.10 -22.30 8.61
N VAL A 101 -6.36 -22.19 9.91
CA VAL A 101 -5.62 -22.84 11.02
C VAL A 101 -6.41 -24.04 11.52
#